data_AF-A0A836QAC7-F1
#
_entry.id   AF-A0A836QAC7-F1
#
_cell.length_a   1.000
_cell.length_b   1.000
_cell.length_c   1.000
_cell.angle_alpha   90.00
_cell.angle_beta   90.00
_cell.angle_gamma   90.00
#
_symmetry.space_group_name_H-M   'P 1'
#
loop_
_entity.id
_entity.type
_entity.pdbx_description
1 polymer ?
#
loop_
_entity_poly.entity_id
_entity_poly.type
_entity_poly.pdbx_seq_one_letter_code
_entity_poly.pdbx_strand_id
1 'polypeptide(L)' 'MNRTNQSTIIKQTINSFLDKGITDKQDIYTKVVDELGVPRPTVRRVARDLRNELLEKIKILQSETQPTLSPAIKKAA' A
#
# COMPACT_ATOMS: atom_id res chain seq x y z
N MET A 1 3.82 9.99 23.90
CA MET A 1 3.71 10.66 22.58
C MET A 1 3.22 9.67 21.54
N ASN A 2 2.07 9.97 20.94
CA ASN A 2 1.23 9.08 20.11
C ASN A 2 1.83 8.76 18.71
N ARG A 3 2.94 8.03 18.65
CA ARG A 3 3.58 7.63 17.38
C ARG A 3 2.63 6.87 16.44
N THR A 4 1.70 6.11 17.00
CA THR A 4 0.70 5.31 16.27
C THR A 4 -0.35 6.17 15.55
N ASN A 5 -0.68 7.36 16.09
CA ASN A 5 -1.66 8.24 15.45
C ASN A 5 -1.08 8.90 14.20
N GLN A 6 0.20 9.29 14.22
CA GLN A 6 0.81 9.97 13.07
C GLN A 6 0.94 9.05 11.85
N SER A 7 1.38 7.79 12.02
CA SER A 7 1.45 6.85 10.90
C SER A 7 0.06 6.56 10.33
N THR A 8 -0.95 6.43 11.18
CA THR A 8 -2.34 6.19 10.76
C THR A 8 -2.89 7.37 9.97
N ILE A 9 -2.69 8.61 10.44
CA ILE A 9 -3.11 9.83 9.73
C ILE A 9 -2.41 9.93 8.36
N ILE A 10 -1.09 9.66 8.30
CA ILE A 10 -0.36 9.67 7.03
C ILE A 10 -0.92 8.61 6.06
N LYS A 11 -1.21 7.39 6.52
CA LYS A 11 -1.81 6.34 5.69
C LYS A 11 -3.18 6.76 5.15
N GLN A 12 -4.03 7.32 6.01
CA GLN A 12 -5.36 7.80 5.62
C GLN A 12 -5.27 8.91 4.57
N THR A 13 -4.34 9.85 4.76
CA THR A 13 -4.12 10.95 3.82
C THR A 13 -3.61 10.44 2.46
N ILE A 14 -2.65 9.49 2.47
CA ILE A 14 -2.19 8.83 1.24
C ILE A 14 -3.35 8.14 0.52
N ASN A 15 -4.18 7.37 1.24
CA ASN A 15 -5.35 6.72 0.63
C ASN A 15 -6.33 7.75 0.07
N SER A 16 -6.61 8.83 0.79
CA SER A 16 -7.48 9.90 0.29
C SER A 16 -6.97 10.49 -1.03
N PHE A 17 -5.65 10.67 -1.18
CA PHE A 17 -5.07 11.13 -2.45
C PHE A 17 -5.15 10.09 -3.58
N LEU A 18 -4.98 8.80 -3.25
CA LEU A 18 -5.18 7.71 -4.21
C LEU A 18 -6.65 7.62 -4.65
N ASP A 19 -7.59 7.78 -3.72
CA ASP A 19 -9.04 7.78 -3.98
C ASP A 19 -9.48 8.99 -4.82
N LYS A 20 -8.79 10.14 -4.66
CA LYS A 20 -8.94 11.32 -5.51
C LYS A 20 -8.36 11.13 -6.92
N GLY A 21 -7.75 9.98 -7.21
CA GLY A 21 -7.19 9.64 -8.53
C GLY A 21 -5.78 10.15 -8.77
N ILE A 22 -5.07 10.61 -7.74
CA ILE A 22 -3.65 10.99 -7.89
C ILE A 22 -2.83 9.70 -7.99
N THR A 23 -2.19 9.50 -9.14
CA THR A 23 -1.37 8.30 -9.41
C THR A 23 0.13 8.58 -9.35
N ASP A 24 0.54 9.85 -9.38
CA ASP A 24 1.95 10.22 -9.27
C ASP A 24 2.45 10.11 -7.82
N LYS A 25 3.40 9.20 -7.61
CA LYS A 25 3.98 8.92 -6.30
C LYS A 25 4.68 10.12 -5.67
N GLN A 26 5.36 10.95 -6.47
CA GLN A 26 6.06 12.12 -5.95
C GLN A 26 5.08 13.23 -5.60
N ASP A 27 4.03 13.42 -6.41
CA ASP A 27 2.95 14.37 -6.13
C ASP A 27 2.22 14.02 -4.83
N ILE A 28 1.88 12.74 -4.63
CA ILE A 28 1.31 12.26 -3.35
C ILE A 28 2.26 12.62 -2.18
N TYR A 29 3.56 12.37 -2.32
CA TYR A 29 4.50 12.67 -1.24
C TYR A 29 4.60 14.16 -0.94
N THR A 30 4.61 15.01 -1.97
CA THR A 30 4.64 16.46 -1.80
C THR A 30 3.35 16.94 -1.13
N LYS A 31 2.19 16.53 -1.64
CA LYS A 31 0.88 16.91 -1.06
C LYS A 31 0.70 16.47 0.38
N VAL A 32 1.15 15.26 0.74
CA VAL A 32 1.10 14.77 2.13
C VAL A 32 2.04 15.57 3.04
N VAL A 33 3.21 15.97 2.55
CA VAL A 33 4.14 16.84 3.30
C VAL A 33 3.51 18.23 3.50
N ASP A 34 2.90 18.79 2.46
CA ASP A 34 2.27 20.12 2.50
C ASP A 34 1.05 20.14 3.42
N GLU A 35 0.22 19.09 3.41
CA GLU A 35 -1.00 19.02 4.21
C GLU A 35 -0.74 18.70 5.70
N LEU A 36 0.19 17.80 6.00
CA LEU A 36 0.44 17.35 7.38
C LEU A 36 1.68 17.98 8.02
N GLY A 37 2.51 18.71 7.26
CA GLY A 37 3.76 19.30 7.75
C GLY A 37 4.83 18.27 8.17
N VAL A 38 4.69 17.02 7.74
CA VAL A 38 5.58 15.93 8.17
C VAL A 38 6.80 15.79 7.25
N PRO A 39 7.96 15.34 7.75
CA PRO A 39 9.14 15.16 6.90
C PRO A 39 8.92 14.11 5.80
N ARG A 40 9.39 14.42 4.58
CA ARG A 40 9.30 13.51 3.43
C ARG A 40 9.91 12.11 3.68
N PRO A 41 11.02 11.93 4.44
CA PRO A 41 11.50 10.61 4.83
C PRO A 41 10.47 9.79 5.62
N THR A 42 9.70 10.45 6.49
CA THR A 42 8.62 9.82 7.28
C THR A 42 7.50 9.35 6.36
N VAL A 43 7.04 10.20 5.44
CA VAL A 43 6.01 9.85 4.44
C VAL A 43 6.46 8.65 3.61
N ARG A 44 7.71 8.67 3.12
CA ARG A 44 8.28 7.56 2.34
C ARG A 44 8.30 6.25 3.12
N ARG A 45 8.65 6.29 4.42
CA ARG A 45 8.63 5.09 5.28
C ARG A 45 7.21 4.55 5.42
N VAL A 46 6.28 5.41 5.80
CA VAL A 46 4.88 5.01 6.00
C VAL A 46 4.21 4.53 4.71
N ALA A 47 4.53 5.14 3.57
CA ALA A 47 4.05 4.70 2.27
C ALA A 47 4.57 3.29 1.90
N ARG A 48 5.81 2.95 2.27
CA ARG A 48 6.35 1.59 2.10
C ARG A 48 5.61 0.60 3.00
N ASP A 49 5.38 0.97 4.26
CA ASP A 49 4.66 0.12 5.22
C ASP A 49 3.23 -0.15 4.72
N LEU A 50 2.52 0.91 4.28
CA LEU A 50 1.19 0.81 3.69
C LEU A 50 1.15 -0.11 2.46
N ARG A 51 2.13 0.01 1.56
CA ARG A 51 2.23 -0.87 0.39
C ARG A 51 2.37 -2.33 0.81
N ASN A 52 3.24 -2.63 1.79
CA ASN A 52 3.44 -3.99 2.26
C ASN A 52 2.16 -4.57 2.87
N GLU A 53 1.43 -3.78 3.67
CA GLU A 53 0.13 -4.17 4.24
C GLU A 53 -0.92 -4.44 3.16
N LEU A 54 -0.97 -3.62 2.11
CA LEU A 54 -1.89 -3.84 0.98
C LEU A 54 -1.53 -5.10 0.20
N LEU A 55 -0.24 -5.35 -0.06
CA LEU A 55 0.22 -6.57 -0.74
C LEU A 55 -0.08 -7.83 0.08
N GLU A 56 0.07 -7.76 1.40
CA GLU A 56 -0.28 -8.86 2.29
C GLU A 56 -1.78 -9.15 2.26
N LYS A 57 -2.62 -8.11 2.33
CA LYS A 57 -4.08 -8.25 2.18
C LYS A 57 -4.45 -8.84 0.82
N ILE A 58 -3.85 -8.37 -0.27
CA ILE A 58 -4.05 -8.91 -1.61
C ILE A 58 -3.67 -10.40 -1.65
N LYS A 59 -2.53 -10.79 -1.06
CA LYS A 59 -2.08 -12.18 -1.01
C LYS A 59 -3.09 -13.07 -0.27
N ILE A 60 -3.63 -12.61 0.86
CA ILE A 60 -4.65 -13.35 1.61
C ILE A 60 -5.92 -13.52 0.77
N LEU A 61 -6.46 -12.43 0.19
CA LEU A 61 -7.68 -12.48 -0.62
C LEU A 61 -7.50 -13.30 -1.92
N GLN A 62 -6.31 -13.29 -2.51
CA GLN A 62 -5.96 -14.14 -3.64
C GLN A 62 -5.82 -15.61 -3.25
N SER A 63 -5.40 -15.91 -2.02
CA SER A 63 -5.27 -17.30 -1.55
C SER A 63 -6.62 -18.01 -1.42
N GLU A 64 -7.69 -17.29 -1.12
CA GLU A 64 -9.06 -17.82 -1.13
C GLU A 64 -9.60 -18.03 -2.56
N THR A 65 -9.09 -17.29 -3.54
CA THR A 65 -9.50 -17.34 -4.94
C THR A 65 -8.56 -18.14 -5.84
N GLN A 66 -7.62 -18.92 -5.27
CA GLN A 66 -6.93 -19.94 -6.05
C GLN A 66 -7.89 -21.10 -6.34
N PRO A 67 -8.45 -21.26 -7.56
CA PRO A 67 -8.81 -22.60 -7.98
C PRO A 67 -7.52 -23.42 -7.86
N THR A 68 -7.61 -24.59 -7.25
CA THR A 68 -6.55 -25.58 -7.23
C THR A 68 -6.22 -25.97 -8.67
N LEU A 69 -5.42 -25.15 -9.36
CA LEU A 69 -4.78 -25.53 -10.61
C LEU A 69 -3.62 -26.43 -10.23
N SER A 70 -3.99 -27.66 -9.84
CA SER A 70 -3.09 -28.80 -9.85
C SER A 70 -2.33 -28.77 -11.17
N PRO A 71 -0.99 -28.83 -11.18
CA PRO A 71 -0.26 -28.89 -12.43
C PRO A 71 -0.63 -30.21 -13.09
N ALA A 72 -1.44 -30.15 -14.15
CA ALA A 72 -1.67 -31.28 -15.02
C ALA A 72 -0.32 -31.64 -15.64
N ILE A 73 0.31 -32.66 -15.09
CA ILE A 73 1.53 -33.28 -15.58
C ILE A 73 1.23 -33.78 -16.99
N LYS A 74 1.55 -32.99 -18.02
CA LYS A 74 1.64 -33.50 -19.37
C LYS A 74 2.99 -34.19 -19.53
N LYS A 75 3.01 -35.48 -19.19
CA LYS A 75 4.07 -36.41 -19.56
C LYS A 75 4.00 -36.58 -21.08
N ALA A 76 4.92 -35.96 -21.82
CA ALA A 76 5.10 -36.25 -23.23
C ALA A 76 5.82 -37.61 -23.34
N ALA A 77 5.20 -38.51 -24.09
CA ALA A 77 5.74 -39.81 -24.51
C ALA A 77 6.58 -39.63 -25.78
#